data_AF-A0A0G1VTL9-F1
#
_entry.id   AF-A0A0G1VTL9-F1
#
_cell.length_a   1.000
_cell.length_b   1.000
_cell.length_c   1.000
_cell.angle_alpha   90.00
_cell.angle_beta   90.00
_cell.angle_gamma   90.00
#
_symmetry.space_group_name_H-M   'P 1'
#
loop_
_entity.id
_entity.type
_entity.pdbx_description
1 polymer ?
#
loop_
_entity_poly.entity_id
_entity_poly.type
_entity_poly.pdbx_seq_one_letter_code
_entity_poly.pdbx_strand_id
1 'polypeptide(L)'
;MMRLICVLFLAAILAACDLAANPKNIKNVAAAEQESKDFLNYGNGVYYFPLTGANFGNALSKFLATHQCPANFSVAGSGTGGYGRDEGYWVVCR
;
A
#
# COMPACT_ATOMS: atom_id res chain seq x y z
N MET A 1 -4.44 28.90 -30.40
CA MET A 1 -5.10 27.59 -30.14
C MET A 1 -4.21 26.56 -29.44
N MET A 2 -2.94 26.37 -29.84
CA MET A 2 -2.03 25.35 -29.23
C MET A 2 -1.77 25.53 -27.71
N ARG A 3 -1.70 26.77 -27.21
CA ARG A 3 -1.49 27.05 -25.78
C ARG A 3 -2.69 26.68 -24.88
N LEU A 4 -3.91 26.72 -25.41
CA LEU A 4 -5.12 26.39 -24.63
C LEU A 4 -5.28 24.87 -24.43
N ILE A 5 -4.85 24.10 -25.44
CA ILE A 5 -4.89 22.63 -25.43
C ILE A 5 -3.91 22.06 -24.40
N CYS A 6 -2.69 22.62 -24.31
CA CYS A 6 -1.72 22.21 -23.28
C CYS A 6 -2.21 22.43 -21.85
N VAL A 7 -2.93 23.53 -21.58
CA VAL A 7 -3.45 23.83 -20.24
C VAL A 7 -4.57 22.86 -19.85
N LEU A 8 -5.45 22.51 -20.80
CA LEU A 8 -6.52 21.52 -20.59
C LEU A 8 -5.95 20.11 -20.35
N PHE A 9 -4.91 19.71 -21.08
CA PHE A 9 -4.22 18.44 -20.85
C PHE A 9 -3.53 18.40 -19.49
N LEU A 10 -2.87 19.48 -19.07
CA LEU A 10 -2.21 19.54 -17.77
C LEU A 10 -3.23 19.44 -16.62
N ALA A 11 -4.37 20.13 -16.72
CA ALA A 11 -5.45 20.05 -15.73
C ALA A 11 -6.05 18.64 -15.63
N ALA A 12 -6.21 17.94 -16.75
CA ALA A 12 -6.69 16.55 -16.77
C ALA A 12 -5.69 15.57 -16.10
N ILE A 13 -4.39 15.79 -16.28
CA ILE A 13 -3.34 14.97 -15.66
C ILE A 13 -3.30 15.19 -14.14
N LEU A 14 -3.42 16.45 -13.68
CA LEU A 14 -3.47 16.74 -12.23
C LEU A 14 -4.71 16.11 -11.58
N ALA A 15 -5.89 16.20 -12.20
CA ALA A 15 -7.11 15.57 -11.67
C ALA A 15 -7.02 14.03 -11.63
N ALA A 16 -6.27 13.42 -12.55
CA ALA A 16 -6.03 11.97 -12.55
C ALA A 16 -5.08 11.53 -11.41
N CYS A 17 -4.11 12.36 -11.01
CA CYS A 17 -3.27 12.10 -9.85
C CYS A 17 -4.06 12.06 -8.54
N ASP A 18 -5.02 12.98 -8.36
CA ASP A 18 -5.89 13.00 -7.18
C ASP A 18 -6.82 11.78 -7.12
N LEU A 19 -7.21 11.25 -8.29
CA LEU A 19 -7.99 10.02 -8.38
C LEU A 19 -7.18 8.80 -7.96
N ALA A 20 -5.91 8.70 -8.34
CA ALA A 20 -5.02 7.61 -7.94
C ALA A 20 -4.63 7.67 -6.45
N ALA A 21 -4.53 8.88 -5.88
CA ALA A 21 -4.24 9.08 -4.46
C ALA A 21 -5.46 8.82 -3.55
N ASN A 22 -6.66 8.71 -4.10
CA ASN A 22 -7.87 8.47 -3.32
C ASN A 22 -7.97 6.98 -2.91
N PRO A 23 -7.93 6.66 -1.61
CA PRO A 23 -8.03 5.28 -1.12
C PRO A 23 -9.31 4.56 -1.58
N LYS A 24 -10.36 5.31 -1.95
CA LYS A 24 -11.62 4.78 -2.48
C LYS A 24 -11.54 4.26 -3.93
N ASN A 25 -10.49 4.61 -4.68
CA ASN A 25 -10.30 4.17 -6.06
C ASN A 25 -9.44 2.92 -6.20
N ILE A 26 -8.82 2.47 -5.11
CA ILE A 26 -8.36 1.10 -4.99
C ILE A 26 -9.64 0.27 -4.87
N LYS A 27 -10.04 -0.41 -5.96
CA LYS A 27 -11.15 -1.38 -5.92
C LYS A 27 -10.98 -2.20 -4.65
N ASN A 28 -12.00 -2.19 -3.78
CA ASN A 28 -12.07 -3.06 -2.61
C ASN A 28 -11.86 -4.50 -3.07
N VAL A 29 -10.60 -4.95 -3.06
CA VAL A 29 -10.26 -6.36 -2.89
C VAL A 29 -11.00 -6.74 -1.61
N ALA A 30 -11.82 -7.80 -1.65
CA ALA A 30 -12.68 -8.26 -0.57
C ALA A 30 -12.15 -7.81 0.79
N ALA A 31 -12.91 -6.92 1.45
CA ALA A 31 -12.46 -6.02 2.51
C ALA A 31 -11.33 -6.63 3.35
N ALA A 32 -10.14 -6.03 3.29
CA ALA A 32 -9.01 -6.49 4.07
C ALA A 32 -9.45 -6.71 5.52
N GLU A 33 -9.27 -7.93 6.01
CA GLU A 33 -9.71 -8.28 7.36
C GLU A 33 -8.64 -7.80 8.33
N GLN A 34 -9.05 -7.01 9.32
CA GLN A 34 -8.17 -6.63 10.42
C GLN A 34 -7.94 -7.87 11.29
N GLU A 35 -6.90 -8.63 10.97
CA GLU A 35 -6.55 -9.85 11.69
C GLU A 35 -5.76 -9.55 12.99
N SER A 36 -4.99 -8.47 12.99
CA SER A 36 -4.22 -8.00 14.14
C SER A 36 -4.18 -6.48 14.14
N LYS A 37 -4.04 -5.84 15.31
CA LYS A 37 -3.81 -4.37 15.38
C LYS A 37 -2.59 -3.90 14.56
N ASP A 38 -1.67 -4.81 14.22
CA ASP A 38 -0.41 -4.51 13.56
C ASP A 38 -0.46 -4.70 12.04
N PHE A 39 -1.47 -5.40 11.48
CA PHE A 39 -1.58 -5.63 10.03
C PHE A 39 -3.01 -5.96 9.56
N LEU A 40 -3.24 -5.77 8.26
CA LEU A 40 -4.44 -6.15 7.52
C LEU A 40 -4.15 -7.35 6.61
N ASN A 41 -5.05 -8.32 6.56
CA ASN A 41 -4.97 -9.47 5.67
C ASN A 41 -5.83 -9.25 4.42
N TYR A 42 -5.21 -9.22 3.25
CA TYR A 42 -5.87 -9.06 1.95
C TYR A 42 -6.12 -10.41 1.24
N GLY A 43 -5.85 -11.52 1.92
CA GLY A 43 -5.94 -12.88 1.39
C GLY A 43 -4.79 -13.23 0.44
N ASN A 44 -4.73 -14.49 0.01
CA ASN A 44 -3.75 -14.99 -0.97
C ASN A 44 -2.28 -14.69 -0.60
N GLY A 45 -1.98 -14.74 0.71
CA GLY A 45 -0.68 -14.45 1.26
C GLY A 45 -0.27 -12.98 1.19
N VAL A 46 -1.19 -12.04 0.98
CA VAL A 46 -0.90 -10.60 0.90
C VAL A 46 -1.36 -9.92 2.18
N TYR A 47 -0.44 -9.19 2.81
CA TYR A 47 -0.65 -8.49 4.06
C TYR A 47 -0.18 -7.05 3.95
N TYR A 48 -0.84 -6.14 4.67
CA TYR A 48 -0.44 -4.74 4.77
C TYR A 48 -0.18 -4.35 6.22
N PHE A 49 0.99 -3.82 6.49
CA PHE A 49 1.39 -3.33 7.81
C PHE A 49 1.32 -1.80 7.79
N PRO A 50 0.34 -1.14 8.42
CA PRO A 50 0.24 0.31 8.53
C PRO A 50 1.24 0.86 9.57
N LEU A 51 2.48 0.39 9.51
CA LEU A 51 3.56 0.67 10.47
C LEU A 51 4.83 1.00 9.70
N THR A 52 5.69 1.81 10.30
CA THR A 52 6.98 2.19 9.70
C THR A 52 8.14 1.96 10.66
N GLY A 53 9.36 1.94 10.12
CA GLY A 53 10.60 1.83 10.90
C GLY A 53 10.64 0.63 11.84
N ALA A 54 11.01 0.86 13.10
CA ALA A 54 11.15 -0.20 14.10
C ALA A 54 9.82 -0.90 14.43
N ASN A 55 8.70 -0.18 14.39
CA ASN A 55 7.39 -0.77 14.65
C ASN A 55 7.02 -1.81 13.60
N PHE A 56 7.30 -1.52 12.33
CA PHE A 56 7.15 -2.48 11.24
C PHE A 56 8.04 -3.71 11.46
N GLY A 57 9.33 -3.52 11.74
CA GLY A 57 10.26 -4.64 11.95
C GLY A 57 9.84 -5.58 13.09
N ASN A 58 9.37 -5.00 14.20
CA ASN A 58 8.86 -5.76 15.34
C ASN A 58 7.57 -6.53 15.02
N ALA A 59 6.64 -5.90 14.30
CA ALA A 59 5.40 -6.54 13.87
C ALA A 59 5.67 -7.67 12.87
N LEU A 60 6.54 -7.44 11.88
CA LEU A 60 6.94 -8.43 10.89
C LEU A 60 7.61 -9.65 11.55
N SER A 61 8.52 -9.43 12.51
CA SER A 61 9.17 -10.51 13.25
C SER A 61 8.15 -11.41 13.97
N LYS A 62 7.18 -10.80 14.67
CA LYS A 62 6.09 -11.53 15.34
C LYS A 62 5.18 -12.26 14.36
N PHE A 63 4.88 -11.62 13.24
CA PHE A 63 4.08 -12.18 12.17
C PHE A 63 4.74 -13.44 11.59
N LEU A 64 6.02 -13.38 11.22
CA LEU A 64 6.77 -14.53 10.67
C LEU A 64 6.95 -15.67 11.68
N ALA A 65 6.95 -15.37 12.99
CA ALA A 65 7.01 -16.39 14.02
C ALA A 65 5.69 -17.17 14.18
N THR A 66 4.57 -16.59 13.76
CA THR A 66 3.22 -17.13 14.00
C THR A 66 2.52 -17.58 12.73
N HIS A 67 2.92 -17.03 11.58
CA HIS A 67 2.36 -17.34 10.27
C HIS A 67 3.39 -18.11 9.47
N GLN A 68 2.98 -19.24 8.87
CA GLN A 68 3.82 -20.04 7.98
C GLN A 68 4.05 -19.32 6.65
N CYS A 69 4.76 -18.21 6.69
CA CYS A 69 5.29 -17.61 5.47
C CYS A 69 6.43 -18.49 4.95
N PRO A 70 6.45 -18.79 3.64
CA PRO A 70 7.58 -19.46 3.02
C PRO A 70 8.88 -18.68 3.27
N ALA A 71 10.02 -19.38 3.22
CA ALA A 71 11.34 -18.76 3.39
C ALA A 71 11.59 -17.58 2.43
N ASN A 72 10.84 -17.52 1.32
CA ASN A 72 10.87 -16.47 0.33
C ASN A 72 9.59 -15.60 0.42
N PHE A 73 9.53 -14.70 1.40
CA PHE A 73 8.53 -13.62 1.40
C PHE A 73 9.11 -12.35 0.77
N SER A 74 8.24 -11.52 0.21
CA SER A 74 8.62 -10.23 -0.38
C SER A 74 8.06 -9.08 0.44
N VAL A 75 8.81 -7.98 0.53
CA VAL A 75 8.41 -6.75 1.22
C VAL A 75 8.54 -5.57 0.27
N ALA A 76 7.52 -4.71 0.23
CA ALA A 76 7.54 -3.46 -0.52
C ALA A 76 6.94 -2.32 0.31
N GLY A 77 7.56 -1.14 0.25
CA GLY A 77 6.99 0.07 0.82
C GLY A 77 5.68 0.46 0.13
N SER A 78 4.76 1.09 0.86
CA SER A 78 3.48 1.52 0.30
C SER A 78 3.62 2.65 -0.73
N GLY A 79 4.63 3.52 -0.58
CA GLY A 79 4.80 4.72 -1.39
C GLY A 79 3.62 5.69 -1.36
N THR A 80 2.69 5.54 -0.41
CA THR A 80 1.43 6.29 -0.36
C THR A 80 1.52 7.62 0.39
N GLY A 81 2.61 7.86 1.11
CA GLY A 81 2.83 9.08 1.87
C GLY A 81 3.37 10.23 1.01
N GLY A 82 3.29 11.44 1.57
CA GLY A 82 3.78 12.65 0.89
C GLY A 82 5.25 12.52 0.45
N TYR A 83 5.55 12.96 -0.78
CA TYR A 83 6.87 12.85 -1.41
C TYR A 83 7.39 11.41 -1.60
N GLY A 84 6.49 10.43 -1.75
CA GLY A 84 6.85 9.03 -1.96
C GLY A 84 7.35 8.35 -0.68
N ARG A 85 6.99 8.90 0.48
CA ARG A 85 7.26 8.25 1.77
C ARG A 85 6.39 7.01 1.93
N ASP A 86 6.91 6.03 2.64
CA ASP A 86 6.14 4.87 3.04
C ASP A 86 5.35 5.19 4.32
N GLU A 87 4.05 4.88 4.30
CA GLU A 87 3.17 4.92 5.48
C GLU A 87 2.82 3.50 5.98
N GLY A 88 3.38 2.50 5.31
CA GLY A 88 3.25 1.10 5.64
C GLY A 88 4.02 0.24 4.64
N TYR A 89 3.91 -1.07 4.82
CA TYR A 89 4.59 -2.05 3.98
C TYR A 89 3.64 -3.17 3.57
N TRP A 90 3.74 -3.57 2.31
CA TRP A 90 3.15 -4.78 1.80
C TRP A 90 4.08 -5.96 2.05
N VAL A 91 3.52 -7.07 2.53
CA VAL A 91 4.23 -8.33 2.74
C VAL A 91 3.50 -9.41 1.96
N VAL A 92 4.23 -10.15 1.13
CA VAL A 92 3.68 -11.23 0.31
C VAL A 92 4.38 -12.54 0.66
N CYS A 93 3.60 -13.51 1.14
CA CYS A 93 4.04 -14.85 1.50
C CYS A 93 3.50 -15.87 0.49
N ARG A 94 4.35 -16.37 -0.41
CA ARG A 94 3.99 -17.31 -1.49
C ARG A 94 5.13 -18.26 -1.80
#